data_AF-A0A4R8ECM1-F1
#
_entry.id   AF-A0A4R8ECM1-F1
#
_cell.length_a   1.000
_cell.length_b   1.000
_cell.length_c   1.000
_cell.angle_alpha   90.00
_cell.angle_beta   90.00
_cell.angle_gamma   90.00
#
_symmetry.space_group_name_H-M   'P 1'
#
loop_
_entity.id
_entity.type
_entity.pdbx_description
1 polymer ?
#
loop_
_entity_poly.entity_id
_entity_poly.type
_entity_poly.pdbx_seq_one_letter_code
_entity_poly.pdbx_strand_id
1 'polypeptide(L)'
;MKMQIDTYNRIAKQLKEEYSKLSDFEILSLAIQIQRNQILENGLVVSSSDKYPSALEAIAIALGYEESNAVTITDVLRNIVNREEA
;
A
#
# COMPACT_ATOMS: atom_id res chain seq x y z
N MET A 1 -3.51 6.10 4.85
CA MET A 1 -3.41 5.40 6.14
C MET A 1 -2.74 4.06 5.90
N LYS A 2 -1.72 3.69 6.70
CA LYS A 2 -1.07 2.38 6.56
C LYS A 2 -2.07 1.26 6.87
N MET A 3 -2.04 0.19 6.09
CA MET A 3 -2.89 -0.99 6.26
C MET A 3 -2.16 -2.09 7.04
N GLN A 4 -2.91 -3.03 7.62
CA GLN A 4 -2.31 -4.22 8.20
C GLN A 4 -1.67 -5.06 7.08
N ILE A 5 -0.39 -5.42 7.24
CA ILE A 5 0.29 -6.37 6.35
C ILE A 5 0.00 -7.77 6.85
N ASP A 6 -0.60 -8.57 5.99
CA ASP A 6 -0.95 -9.94 6.31
C ASP A 6 0.12 -10.91 5.80
N THR A 7 0.24 -12.07 6.45
CA THR A 7 1.14 -13.10 5.96
C THR A 7 0.54 -13.76 4.72
N TYR A 8 1.37 -14.10 3.73
CA TYR A 8 0.90 -14.84 2.56
C TYR A 8 0.17 -16.13 2.94
N ASN A 9 0.56 -16.80 4.05
CA ASN A 9 -0.15 -17.98 4.56
C ASN A 9 -1.60 -17.66 4.96
N ARG A 10 -1.81 -16.54 5.66
CA ARG A 10 -3.15 -16.10 6.07
C ARG A 10 -3.98 -15.70 4.85
N ILE A 11 -3.39 -14.97 3.90
CA ILE A 11 -4.04 -14.58 2.64
C ILE A 11 -4.40 -15.82 1.82
N ALA A 12 -3.49 -16.78 1.67
CA ALA A 12 -3.73 -18.03 0.96
C ALA A 12 -4.89 -18.84 1.55
N LYS A 13 -5.00 -18.88 2.89
CA LYS A 13 -6.12 -19.54 3.57
C LYS A 13 -7.46 -18.89 3.20
N GLN A 14 -7.54 -17.56 3.22
CA GLN A 14 -8.73 -16.80 2.83
C GLN A 14 -9.08 -17.04 1.36
N LEU A 15 -8.09 -16.96 0.47
CA LEU A 15 -8.29 -17.19 -0.96
C LEU A 15 -8.79 -18.61 -1.26
N LYS A 16 -8.37 -19.61 -0.49
CA LYS A 16 -8.83 -21.01 -0.68
C LYS A 16 -10.29 -21.20 -0.29
N GLU A 17 -10.77 -20.44 0.68
CA GLU A 17 -12.19 -20.42 1.08
C GLU A 17 -13.05 -19.70 0.03
N GLU A 18 -12.53 -18.63 -0.59
CA GLU A 18 -13.25 -17.82 -1.57
C GLU A 18 -13.19 -18.37 -3.02
N TYR A 19 -12.06 -18.96 -3.41
CA TYR A 19 -11.77 -19.37 -4.79
C TYR A 19 -11.39 -20.86 -4.88
N SER A 20 -12.37 -21.73 -4.63
CA SER A 20 -12.20 -23.19 -4.62
C SER A 20 -11.74 -23.82 -5.95
N LYS A 21 -11.78 -23.08 -7.06
CA LYS A 21 -11.39 -23.55 -8.40
C LYS A 21 -9.90 -23.32 -8.71
N LEU A 22 -9.21 -22.49 -7.93
CA LEU A 22 -7.79 -22.22 -8.15
C LEU A 22 -6.95 -23.36 -7.58
N SER A 23 -5.88 -23.71 -8.28
CA SER A 23 -4.86 -24.63 -7.77
C SER A 23 -4.11 -24.02 -6.59
N ASP A 24 -3.50 -24.87 -5.76
CA ASP A 24 -2.68 -24.40 -4.63
C ASP A 24 -1.52 -23.49 -5.11
N PHE A 25 -0.98 -23.73 -6.31
CA PHE A 25 0.03 -22.87 -6.92
C PHE A 25 -0.50 -21.47 -7.25
N GLU A 26 -1.69 -21.39 -7.87
CA GLU A 26 -2.33 -20.11 -8.21
C GLU A 26 -2.70 -19.32 -6.95
N ILE A 27 -3.25 -20.00 -5.94
CA ILE A 27 -3.57 -19.42 -4.63
C ILE A 27 -2.31 -18.81 -4.00
N LEU A 28 -1.21 -19.56 -3.95
CA LEU A 28 0.02 -19.11 -3.32
C LEU A 28 0.65 -17.94 -4.09
N SER A 29 0.65 -18.02 -5.43
CA SER A 29 1.14 -16.94 -6.30
C SER A 29 0.36 -15.65 -6.06
N LEU A 30 -0.97 -15.73 -5.95
CA LEU A 30 -1.82 -14.58 -5.69
C LEU A 30 -1.59 -14.02 -4.28
N ALA A 31 -1.47 -14.89 -3.27
CA ALA A 31 -1.22 -14.48 -1.89
C ALA A 31 0.10 -13.70 -1.73
N ILE A 32 1.17 -14.16 -2.39
CA ILE A 32 2.46 -13.45 -2.41
C ILE A 32 2.31 -12.08 -3.07
N GLN A 33 1.60 -12.00 -4.19
CA GLN A 33 1.37 -10.71 -4.89
C GLN A 33 0.57 -9.74 -4.04
N ILE A 34 -0.47 -10.21 -3.33
CA ILE A 34 -1.26 -9.38 -2.41
C ILE A 34 -0.38 -8.87 -1.27
N GLN A 35 0.37 -9.75 -0.60
CA GLN A 35 1.27 -9.34 0.49
C GLN A 35 2.30 -8.31 0.01
N ARG A 36 2.89 -8.53 -1.17
CA ARG A 36 3.81 -7.57 -1.80
C ARG A 36 3.14 -6.22 -2.00
N ASN A 37 1.91 -6.18 -2.49
CA ASN A 37 1.18 -4.93 -2.69
C ASN A 37 0.89 -4.23 -1.36
N GLN A 38 0.49 -4.95 -0.31
CA GLN A 38 0.30 -4.36 1.03
C GLN A 38 1.60 -3.72 1.57
N ILE A 39 2.74 -4.38 1.37
CA ILE A 39 4.06 -3.83 1.74
C ILE A 39 4.36 -2.55 0.94
N LEU A 40 4.14 -2.57 -0.37
CA LEU A 40 4.41 -1.43 -1.25
C LEU A 40 3.49 -0.25 -0.93
N GLU A 41 2.20 -0.48 -0.75
CA GLU A 41 1.23 0.54 -0.37
C GLU A 41 1.62 1.19 0.96
N ASN A 42 2.02 0.40 1.96
CA ASN A 42 2.51 0.94 3.23
C ASN A 42 3.82 1.71 3.10
N GLY A 43 4.75 1.26 2.25
CA GLY A 43 6.02 1.94 2.01
C GLY A 43 5.87 3.27 1.26
N LEU A 44 4.76 3.46 0.55
CA LEU A 44 4.44 4.66 -0.22
C LEU A 44 3.45 5.59 0.48
N VAL A 45 2.93 5.22 1.64
CA VAL A 45 2.07 6.08 2.47
C VAL A 45 2.96 6.93 3.38
N VAL A 46 2.75 8.24 3.32
CA VAL A 46 3.40 9.21 4.21
C VAL A 46 2.44 9.67 5.30
N SER A 47 2.82 9.49 6.56
CA SER A 47 2.17 10.01 7.75
C SER A 47 3.16 10.87 8.56
N SER A 48 2.83 12.16 8.74
CA SER A 48 3.58 13.11 9.58
C SER A 48 3.53 12.76 11.07
N SER A 49 2.52 11.99 11.49
CA SER A 49 2.29 11.64 12.90
C SER A 49 2.75 10.22 13.26
N ASP A 50 3.47 9.51 12.38
CA ASP A 50 3.89 8.14 12.69
C ASP A 50 5.00 8.13 13.74
N LYS A 51 4.85 7.26 14.75
CA LYS A 51 5.86 7.03 15.79
C LYS A 51 7.15 6.44 15.21
N TYR A 52 7.03 5.69 14.11
CA TYR A 52 8.16 5.07 13.42
C TYR A 52 8.11 5.43 11.92
N PRO A 53 8.58 6.64 11.55
CA PRO A 53 8.53 7.10 10.18
C PRO A 53 9.40 6.21 9.29
N SER A 54 8.83 5.77 8.17
CA SER A 54 9.53 5.21 7.03
C SER A 54 10.53 6.24 6.47
N ALA A 55 11.49 5.79 5.66
CA ALA A 55 12.46 6.69 5.04
C ALA A 55 11.77 7.80 4.22
N LEU A 56 10.66 7.47 3.54
CA LEU A 56 9.88 8.44 2.77
C LEU A 56 9.18 9.46 3.68
N GLU A 57 8.64 9.02 4.81
CA GLU A 57 8.05 9.89 5.84
C GLU A 57 9.08 10.83 6.44
N ALA A 58 10.27 10.32 6.77
CA ALA A 58 11.36 11.14 7.31
C ALA A 58 11.80 12.24 6.32
N ILE A 59 11.89 11.91 5.02
CA ILE A 59 12.19 12.90 3.97
C ILE A 59 11.07 13.94 3.87
N ALA A 60 9.80 13.51 3.85
CA ALA A 60 8.66 14.42 3.76
C ALA A 60 8.61 15.40 4.95
N ILE A 61 8.81 14.89 6.18
CA ILE A 61 8.89 15.70 7.40
C ILE A 61 10.06 16.70 7.30
N ALA A 62 11.25 16.25 6.89
CA ALA A 62 12.42 17.12 6.73
C ALA A 62 12.22 18.23 5.67
N LEU A 63 11.36 17.98 4.68
CA LEU A 63 10.98 18.95 3.66
C LEU A 63 9.83 19.88 4.10
N GLY A 64 9.34 19.76 5.34
CA GLY A 64 8.29 20.61 5.90
C GLY A 64 6.87 20.25 5.45
N TYR A 65 6.63 19.00 5.03
CA TYR A 65 5.27 18.50 4.79
C TYR A 65 4.57 18.22 6.13
N GLU A 66 4.09 19.27 6.77
CA GLU A 66 3.27 19.22 7.99
C GLU A 66 1.78 19.30 7.62
N GLU A 67 1.24 18.15 7.17
CA GLU A 67 -0.16 17.74 7.26
C GLU A 67 -1.28 18.62 6.64
N SER A 68 -2.06 18.00 5.74
CA SER A 68 -3.53 18.11 5.80
C SER A 68 -4.26 16.97 5.12
N ASN A 69 -3.61 16.16 4.27
CA ASN A 69 -4.17 14.90 3.79
C ASN A 69 -3.03 13.92 3.56
N ALA A 70 -3.17 12.67 4.00
CA ALA A 70 -2.24 11.61 3.64
C ALA A 70 -2.25 11.46 2.10
N VAL A 71 -1.30 12.11 1.42
CA VAL A 71 -1.21 12.08 -0.03
C VAL A 71 -0.66 10.70 -0.42
N THR A 72 -1.50 9.88 -1.05
CA THR A 72 -1.04 8.62 -1.64
C THR A 72 -0.47 8.89 -3.03
N ILE A 73 0.34 7.98 -3.56
CA ILE A 73 0.81 8.10 -4.95
C ILE A 73 -0.36 8.14 -5.94
N THR A 74 -1.48 7.48 -5.62
CA THR A 74 -2.71 7.54 -6.40
C THR A 74 -3.29 8.94 -6.44
N ASP A 75 -3.18 9.71 -5.35
CA ASP A 75 -3.60 11.12 -5.31
C ASP A 75 -2.65 12.01 -6.11
N VAL A 76 -1.34 11.75 -6.05
CA VAL A 76 -0.35 12.44 -6.90
C VAL A 76 -0.62 12.17 -8.38
N LEU A 77 -0.80 10.90 -8.75
CA LEU A 77 -1.09 10.50 -10.13
C LEU A 77 -2.42 11.09 -10.61
N ARG A 78 -3.47 11.09 -9.77
CA ARG A 78 -4.74 11.74 -10.07
C ARG A 78 -4.56 13.25 -10.29
N ASN A 79 -3.76 13.91 -9.46
CA ASN A 79 -3.47 15.35 -9.64
C ASN A 79 -2.66 15.64 -10.91
N ILE A 80 -1.74 14.76 -11.31
CA ILE A 80 -0.99 14.89 -12.58
C ILE A 80 -1.94 14.75 -13.76
N VAL A 81 -2.80 13.72 -13.77
CA VAL A 81 -3.82 13.51 -14.81
C VAL A 81 -4.76 14.70 -14.91
N ASN A 82 -5.21 15.25 -13.77
CA ASN A 82 -6.16 16.36 -13.74
C ASN A 82 -5.53 17.73 -14.05
N ARG A 83 -4.20 17.84 -14.16
CA ARG A 83 -3.49 19.09 -14.49
C ARG A 83 -3.26 19.28 -16.00
N GLU A 84 -3.61 18.31 -16.84
CA GLU A 84 -3.50 18.44 -18.30
C GLU A 84 -4.66 19.23 -18.95
N GLU A 85 -5.64 19.74 -18.19
CA GLU A 85 -6.79 20.52 -18.70
C GLU A 85 -6.79 22.03 -18.36
N ALA A 86 -5.63 22.66 -18.14
CA ALA A 86 -5.52 24.11 -17.91
C ALA A 86 -4.63 24.84 -18.92
#